data_AF-A0A0F4VMK3-F1
#
_entry.id   AF-A0A0F4VMK3-F1
#
_cell.length_a   1.000
_cell.length_b   1.000
_cell.length_c   1.000
_cell.angle_alpha   90.00
_cell.angle_beta   90.00
_cell.angle_gamma   90.00
#
_symmetry.space_group_name_H-M   'P 1'
#
loop_
_entity.id
_entity.type
_entity.pdbx_description
1 polymer ?
#
loop_
_entity_poly.entity_id
_entity_poly.type
_entity_poly.pdbx_seq_one_letter_code
_entity_poly.pdbx_strand_id
1 'polypeptide(L)'
;MGYKKGMEKELENTLDWQQIGQRFRDLRERYGYKRSDIIKKTDDQGGAVYKYEAGAQPASTNYALFLRNTFGASFDWLYDGVEAKIKSSDRIKKRLINPIEIGERIKKFRKEEGMTLKEFGEWVGLPVSTVSTYERGISAPEIKTALKIKRALGKPLDWIYFGDEPIIPKKNRLQAKQIKSNQIKSNQIKSNQSSPESKKKSRL
;
A
#
# COMPACT_ATOMS: atom_id res chain seq x y z
N MET A 1 14.80 20.21 21.22
CA MET A 1 13.73 20.57 20.27
C MET A 1 14.15 20.40 18.79
N GLY A 2 15.04 19.45 18.43
CA GLY A 2 15.66 19.39 17.07
C GLY A 2 15.47 18.10 16.27
N TYR A 3 14.87 17.05 16.84
CA TYR A 3 14.87 15.71 16.22
C TYR A 3 13.66 15.38 15.34
N LYS A 4 12.61 16.23 15.31
CA LYS A 4 11.44 16.00 14.44
C LYS A 4 11.64 16.49 12.99
N LYS A 5 12.47 17.52 12.79
CA LYS A 5 12.60 18.22 11.51
C LYS A 5 13.44 17.46 10.45
N GLY A 6 14.19 16.44 10.87
CA GLY A 6 15.05 15.63 9.99
C GLY A 6 14.31 14.48 9.29
N MET A 7 13.47 13.73 10.01
CA MET A 7 12.70 12.62 9.42
C MET A 7 11.50 13.08 8.59
N GLU A 8 10.95 14.27 8.85
CA GLU A 8 9.90 14.86 8.02
C GLU A 8 10.38 15.18 6.60
N LYS A 9 11.70 15.39 6.41
CA LYS A 9 12.27 15.81 5.12
C LYS A 9 12.63 14.65 4.17
N GLU A 10 12.73 13.42 4.66
CA GLU A 10 12.88 12.21 3.83
C GLU A 10 11.52 11.59 3.43
N LEU A 11 10.41 12.10 3.98
CA LEU A 11 9.04 11.60 3.77
C LEU A 11 8.34 12.16 2.51
N GLU A 12 8.96 13.11 1.81
CA GLU A 12 8.46 13.74 0.58
C GLU A 12 8.93 13.03 -0.70
N ASN A 13 8.84 11.69 -0.75
CA ASN A 13 8.48 11.07 -2.02
C ASN A 13 6.95 11.01 -2.09
N THR A 14 6.37 12.22 -2.14
CA THR A 14 4.97 12.47 -2.41
C THR A 14 4.65 11.82 -3.74
N LEU A 15 3.81 10.79 -3.73
CA LEU A 15 3.29 10.18 -4.94
C LEU A 15 2.86 11.28 -5.91
N ASP A 16 3.43 11.26 -7.10
CA ASP A 16 3.10 12.22 -8.14
C ASP A 16 1.71 11.89 -8.69
N TRP A 17 0.70 12.55 -8.10
CA TRP A 17 -0.69 12.37 -8.50
C TRP A 17 -0.94 12.77 -9.95
N GLN A 18 -0.14 13.68 -10.51
CA GLN A 18 -0.23 14.02 -11.95
C GLN A 18 0.23 12.84 -12.79
N GLN A 19 1.39 12.25 -12.49
CA GLN A 19 1.87 11.08 -13.20
C GLN A 19 0.96 9.85 -13.02
N ILE A 20 0.38 9.67 -11.83
CA ILE A 20 -0.63 8.62 -11.57
C ILE A 20 -1.88 8.89 -12.41
N GLY A 21 -2.42 10.10 -12.35
CA GLY A 21 -3.60 10.50 -13.13
C GLY A 21 -3.40 10.31 -14.63
N GLN A 22 -2.24 10.69 -15.14
CA GLN A 22 -1.87 10.49 -16.54
C GLN A 22 -1.82 9.01 -16.90
N ARG A 23 -1.27 8.13 -16.06
CA ARG A 23 -1.30 6.67 -16.29
C ARG A 23 -2.71 6.11 -16.38
N PHE A 24 -3.61 6.58 -15.52
CA PHE A 24 -5.01 6.14 -15.53
C PHE A 24 -5.70 6.58 -16.82
N ARG A 25 -5.43 7.82 -17.24
CA ARG A 25 -5.92 8.40 -18.49
C ARG A 25 -5.41 7.65 -19.72
N ASP A 26 -4.11 7.47 -19.82
CA ASP A 26 -3.46 6.79 -20.94
C ASP A 26 -3.96 5.36 -21.08
N LEU A 27 -4.12 4.66 -19.96
CA LEU A 27 -4.69 3.31 -19.96
C LEU A 27 -6.12 3.34 -20.52
N ARG A 28 -6.98 4.24 -20.03
CA ARG A 28 -8.35 4.35 -20.50
C ARG A 28 -8.41 4.66 -22.00
N GLU A 29 -7.66 5.66 -22.46
CA GLU A 29 -7.70 6.16 -23.83
C GLU A 29 -7.10 5.14 -24.81
N ARG A 30 -6.05 4.41 -24.42
CA ARG A 30 -5.47 3.30 -25.21
C ARG A 30 -6.49 2.24 -25.60
N TYR A 31 -7.46 1.97 -24.72
CA TYR A 31 -8.53 1.00 -24.98
C TYR A 31 -9.81 1.64 -25.55
N GLY A 32 -9.76 2.92 -25.94
CA GLY A 32 -10.86 3.62 -26.60
C GLY A 32 -12.01 4.04 -25.68
N TYR A 33 -11.83 4.00 -24.36
CA TYR A 33 -12.87 4.38 -23.41
C TYR A 33 -12.92 5.91 -23.22
N LYS A 34 -14.12 6.49 -23.22
CA LYS A 34 -14.35 7.88 -22.81
C LYS A 34 -14.67 7.95 -21.32
N ARG A 35 -14.52 9.13 -20.71
CA ARG A 35 -14.91 9.34 -19.30
C ARG A 35 -16.37 9.01 -19.04
N SER A 36 -17.26 9.31 -19.99
CA SER A 36 -18.69 8.97 -19.94
C SER A 36 -18.96 7.47 -19.83
N ASP A 37 -18.06 6.63 -20.34
CA ASP A 37 -18.23 5.17 -20.32
C ASP A 37 -17.91 4.58 -18.95
N ILE A 38 -17.11 5.29 -18.14
CA ILE A 38 -16.79 4.90 -16.75
C ILE A 38 -17.99 5.17 -15.85
N ILE A 39 -18.62 6.35 -15.98
CA ILE A 39 -19.76 6.76 -15.15
C ILE A 39 -20.89 5.72 -15.21
N LYS A 40 -21.09 5.10 -16.38
CA LYS A 40 -22.09 4.05 -16.59
C LYS A 40 -21.72 2.68 -16.01
N LYS A 41 -20.44 2.47 -15.65
CA LYS A 41 -19.86 1.17 -15.29
C LYS A 41 -19.29 1.11 -13.87
N THR A 42 -19.25 2.22 -13.14
CA THR A 42 -18.80 2.29 -11.74
C THR A 42 -19.94 2.71 -10.84
N ASP A 43 -20.13 2.02 -9.71
CA ASP A 43 -21.09 2.41 -8.67
C ASP A 43 -20.71 3.72 -7.98
N ASP A 44 -19.44 4.12 -8.11
CA ASP A 44 -19.00 5.48 -7.83
C ASP A 44 -19.55 6.39 -8.90
N GLN A 45 -20.47 7.29 -8.52
CA GLN A 45 -20.92 8.46 -9.26
C GLN A 45 -19.73 9.12 -9.96
N GLY A 46 -19.42 8.72 -11.20
CA GLY A 46 -18.12 8.95 -11.87
C GLY A 46 -17.81 10.41 -12.24
N GLY A 47 -18.43 11.37 -11.57
CA GLY A 47 -18.26 12.81 -11.74
C GLY A 47 -16.87 13.35 -11.34
N ALA A 48 -16.00 12.54 -10.74
CA ALA A 48 -14.66 12.97 -10.32
C ALA A 48 -13.51 12.39 -11.16
N VAL A 49 -13.78 11.55 -12.17
CA VAL A 49 -12.73 10.92 -13.02
C VAL A 49 -11.78 11.97 -13.61
N TYR A 50 -12.31 13.11 -14.06
CA TYR A 50 -11.47 14.17 -14.63
C TYR A 50 -10.47 14.73 -13.61
N LYS A 51 -10.83 14.81 -12.32
CA LYS A 51 -9.94 15.29 -11.25
C LYS A 51 -8.87 14.27 -10.93
N TYR A 52 -9.24 12.98 -10.96
CA TYR A 52 -8.31 11.87 -10.76
C TYR A 52 -7.25 11.84 -11.87
N GLU A 53 -7.70 11.89 -13.12
CA GLU A 53 -6.82 11.84 -14.30
C GLU A 53 -5.95 13.09 -14.46
N ALA A 54 -6.43 14.25 -14.00
CA ALA A 54 -5.63 15.48 -13.96
C ALA A 54 -4.62 15.50 -12.79
N GLY A 55 -4.68 14.51 -11.89
CA GLY A 55 -3.86 14.48 -10.68
C GLY A 55 -4.22 15.55 -9.64
N ALA A 56 -5.39 16.19 -9.78
CA ALA A 56 -5.87 17.20 -8.84
C ALA A 56 -6.21 16.57 -7.46
N GLN A 57 -6.54 15.28 -7.45
CA GLN A 57 -6.73 14.48 -6.24
C GLN A 57 -6.48 13.00 -6.51
N PRO A 58 -6.22 12.18 -5.48
CA PRO A 58 -6.09 10.73 -5.63
C PRO A 58 -7.36 10.11 -6.21
N ALA A 59 -7.18 9.09 -7.04
CA ALA A 59 -8.28 8.28 -7.53
C ALA A 59 -8.98 7.53 -6.39
N SER A 60 -10.30 7.33 -6.52
CA SER A 60 -11.01 6.41 -5.63
C SER A 60 -10.54 4.98 -5.84
N THR A 61 -10.62 4.15 -4.80
CA THR A 61 -10.27 2.73 -4.89
C THR A 61 -11.16 2.01 -5.91
N ASN A 62 -12.41 2.43 -6.08
CA ASN A 62 -13.33 1.83 -7.06
C ASN A 62 -12.96 2.21 -8.51
N TYR A 63 -12.47 3.43 -8.76
CA TYR A 63 -11.97 3.77 -10.09
C TYR A 63 -10.73 2.94 -10.46
N ALA A 64 -9.79 2.79 -9.52
CA ALA A 64 -8.64 1.88 -9.71
C ALA A 64 -9.09 0.41 -9.88
N LEU A 65 -10.10 -0.04 -9.13
CA LEU A 65 -10.69 -1.37 -9.27
C LEU A 65 -11.31 -1.57 -10.65
N PHE A 66 -12.01 -0.56 -11.18
CA PHE A 66 -12.55 -0.60 -12.54
C PHE A 66 -11.44 -0.77 -13.58
N LEU A 67 -10.38 0.04 -13.51
CA LEU A 67 -9.25 -0.06 -14.44
C LEU A 67 -8.58 -1.43 -14.36
N ARG A 68 -8.39 -1.95 -13.14
CA ARG A 68 -7.86 -3.29 -12.91
C ARG A 68 -8.73 -4.37 -13.56
N ASN A 69 -10.02 -4.38 -13.25
CA ASN A 69 -10.94 -5.42 -13.72
C ASN A 69 -11.19 -5.34 -15.24
N THR A 70 -11.14 -4.14 -15.82
CA THR A 70 -11.44 -3.93 -17.25
C THR A 70 -10.21 -4.15 -18.12
N PHE A 71 -9.03 -3.72 -17.67
CA PHE A 71 -7.81 -3.68 -18.48
C PHE A 71 -6.69 -4.59 -17.95
N GLY A 72 -6.90 -5.29 -16.82
CA GLY A 72 -5.89 -6.16 -16.21
C GLY A 72 -4.71 -5.42 -15.57
N ALA A 73 -4.84 -4.11 -15.36
CA ALA A 73 -3.79 -3.29 -14.75
C ALA A 73 -3.75 -3.48 -13.24
N SER A 74 -2.61 -3.90 -12.69
CA SER A 74 -2.46 -4.06 -11.24
C SER A 74 -2.52 -2.70 -10.52
N PHE A 75 -2.95 -2.69 -9.25
CA PHE A 75 -2.90 -1.48 -8.43
C PHE A 75 -1.46 -0.98 -8.28
N ASP A 76 -0.49 -1.87 -8.16
CA ASP A 76 0.92 -1.51 -8.12
C ASP A 76 1.38 -0.77 -9.39
N TRP A 77 0.94 -1.20 -10.58
CA TRP A 77 1.25 -0.51 -11.83
C TRP A 77 0.50 0.82 -11.93
N LEU A 78 -0.76 0.86 -11.51
CA LEU A 78 -1.58 2.07 -11.51
C LEU A 78 -0.97 3.17 -10.63
N TYR A 79 -0.53 2.85 -9.42
CA TYR A 79 -0.05 3.86 -8.46
C TYR A 79 1.45 4.07 -8.49
N ASP A 80 2.26 3.04 -8.73
CA ASP A 80 3.72 3.15 -8.62
C ASP A 80 4.47 2.85 -9.93
N GLY A 81 3.76 2.38 -10.96
CA GLY A 81 4.32 2.13 -12.30
C GLY A 81 5.13 0.84 -12.32
N VAL A 82 5.14 0.11 -11.20
CA VAL A 82 5.88 -1.12 -11.02
C VAL A 82 5.15 -2.24 -11.75
N GLU A 83 5.73 -2.69 -12.86
CA GLU A 83 5.27 -3.89 -13.54
C GLU A 83 5.57 -5.14 -12.71
N ALA A 84 4.55 -5.63 -12.01
CA ALA A 84 4.61 -6.92 -11.34
C ALA A 84 4.14 -8.03 -12.27
N LYS A 85 4.94 -9.10 -12.40
CA LYS A 85 4.48 -10.33 -13.06
C LYS A 85 3.44 -11.00 -12.18
N ILE A 86 2.17 -10.91 -12.54
CA ILE A 86 1.07 -11.63 -11.87
C ILE A 86 0.62 -12.84 -12.68
N LYS A 87 -0.01 -13.83 -12.02
CA LYS A 87 -0.57 -15.01 -12.68
C LYS A 87 -1.61 -14.59 -13.71
N SER A 88 -1.72 -15.33 -14.81
CA SER A 88 -2.72 -15.04 -15.87
C SER A 88 -4.15 -15.08 -15.33
N SER A 89 -4.45 -16.04 -14.45
CA SER A 89 -5.76 -16.15 -13.78
C SER A 89 -6.16 -14.89 -13.02
N ASP A 90 -5.19 -14.22 -12.38
CA ASP A 90 -5.45 -13.03 -11.57
C ASP A 90 -5.70 -11.78 -12.42
N ARG A 91 -5.23 -11.77 -13.68
CA ARG A 91 -5.50 -10.69 -14.66
C ARG A 91 -6.92 -10.73 -15.20
N ILE A 92 -7.48 -11.93 -15.33
CA ILE A 92 -8.76 -12.17 -16.02
C ILE A 92 -9.92 -12.17 -15.02
N LYS A 93 -9.68 -12.57 -13.77
CA LYS A 93 -10.72 -12.66 -12.73
C LYS A 93 -11.15 -11.27 -12.26
N LYS A 94 -12.42 -10.93 -12.48
CA LYS A 94 -13.05 -9.74 -11.88
C LYS A 94 -13.01 -9.86 -10.35
N ARG A 95 -12.45 -8.85 -9.68
CA ARG A 95 -12.35 -8.78 -8.22
C ARG A 95 -13.30 -7.74 -7.64
N LEU A 96 -13.58 -7.87 -6.35
CA LEU A 96 -14.27 -6.89 -5.53
C LEU A 96 -13.36 -6.52 -4.35
N ILE A 97 -13.51 -5.31 -3.82
CA ILE A 97 -12.87 -4.93 -2.57
C ILE A 97 -13.69 -5.56 -1.45
N ASN A 98 -13.11 -6.53 -0.73
CA ASN A 98 -13.73 -7.20 0.40
C ASN A 98 -13.04 -6.79 1.71
N PRO A 99 -13.63 -5.86 2.50
CA PRO A 99 -13.06 -5.42 3.77
C PRO A 99 -12.72 -6.55 4.74
N ILE A 100 -13.53 -7.62 4.79
CA ILE A 100 -13.32 -8.76 5.70
C ILE A 100 -12.02 -9.47 5.34
N GLU A 101 -11.86 -9.87 4.08
CA GLU A 101 -10.65 -10.55 3.63
C GLU A 101 -9.40 -9.66 3.73
N ILE A 102 -9.53 -8.35 3.47
CA ILE A 102 -8.44 -7.38 3.65
C ILE A 102 -8.02 -7.34 5.13
N GLY A 103 -8.99 -7.23 6.03
CA GLY A 103 -8.77 -7.21 7.47
C GLY A 103 -8.08 -8.47 7.98
N GLU A 104 -8.54 -9.63 7.53
CA GLU A 104 -7.94 -10.92 7.87
C GLU A 104 -6.48 -11.01 7.43
N ARG A 105 -6.16 -10.55 6.21
CA ARG A 105 -4.77 -10.53 5.70
C ARG A 105 -3.87 -9.63 6.53
N ILE A 106 -4.32 -8.41 6.83
CA ILE A 106 -3.56 -7.45 7.66
C ILE A 106 -3.34 -8.03 9.06
N LYS A 107 -4.39 -8.57 9.67
CA LYS A 107 -4.35 -9.22 10.99
C LYS A 107 -3.39 -10.40 11.02
N LYS A 108 -3.41 -11.24 9.98
CA LYS A 108 -2.53 -12.39 9.84
C LYS A 108 -1.07 -11.94 9.81
N PHE A 109 -0.73 -10.99 8.93
CA PHE A 109 0.63 -10.44 8.85
C PHE A 109 1.09 -9.88 10.20
N ARG A 110 0.27 -9.05 10.85
CA ARG A 110 0.60 -8.48 12.16
C ARG A 110 0.92 -9.55 13.20
N LYS A 111 0.10 -10.60 13.26
CA LYS A 111 0.28 -11.71 14.20
C LYS A 111 1.52 -12.55 13.89
N GLU A 112 1.84 -12.76 12.62
CA GLU A 112 3.06 -13.48 12.19
C GLU A 112 4.33 -12.74 12.63
N GLU A 113 4.29 -11.40 12.64
CA GLU A 113 5.36 -10.56 13.16
C GLU A 113 5.31 -10.39 14.70
N GLY A 114 4.38 -11.03 15.40
CA GLY A 114 4.29 -11.00 16.86
C GLY A 114 3.84 -9.66 17.46
N MET A 115 3.30 -8.75 16.66
CA MET A 115 2.96 -7.39 17.10
C MET A 115 1.56 -7.30 17.72
N THR A 116 1.40 -6.44 18.73
CA THR A 116 0.11 -5.96 19.23
C THR A 116 -0.54 -4.97 18.25
N LEU A 117 -1.84 -4.68 18.43
CA LEU A 117 -2.53 -3.65 17.64
C LEU A 117 -1.86 -2.28 17.78
N LYS A 118 -1.35 -1.96 18.97
CA LYS A 118 -0.69 -0.68 19.27
C LYS A 118 0.63 -0.57 18.52
N GLU A 119 1.51 -1.57 18.65
CA GLU A 119 2.81 -1.59 17.97
C GLU A 119 2.66 -1.53 16.46
N PHE A 120 1.69 -2.28 15.91
CA PHE A 120 1.42 -2.23 14.48
C PHE A 120 0.89 -0.86 14.02
N GLY A 121 -0.01 -0.25 14.81
CA GLY A 121 -0.49 1.11 14.55
C GLY A 121 0.66 2.13 14.56
N GLU A 122 1.54 2.06 15.55
CA GLU A 122 2.73 2.93 15.64
C GLU A 122 3.69 2.74 14.46
N TRP A 123 3.93 1.48 14.06
CA TRP A 123 4.81 1.16 12.93
C TRP A 123 4.26 1.66 11.58
N VAL A 124 2.96 1.47 11.32
CA VAL A 124 2.33 1.93 10.07
C VAL A 124 2.01 3.43 10.09
N GLY A 125 1.93 4.04 11.28
CA GLY A 125 1.49 5.42 11.48
C GLY A 125 -0.03 5.58 11.39
N LEU A 126 -0.77 4.66 12.01
CA LEU A 126 -2.23 4.64 12.09
C LEU A 126 -2.72 4.54 13.55
N PRO A 127 -3.85 5.18 13.89
CA PRO A 127 -4.48 4.98 15.19
C PRO A 127 -4.85 3.52 15.42
N VAL A 128 -4.73 3.06 16.67
CA VAL A 128 -5.10 1.69 17.09
C VAL A 128 -6.55 1.36 16.72
N SER A 129 -7.45 2.32 16.88
CA SER A 129 -8.86 2.20 16.48
C SER A 129 -9.02 1.95 14.99
N THR A 130 -8.27 2.66 14.14
CA THR A 130 -8.27 2.48 12.69
C THR A 130 -7.78 1.08 12.30
N VAL A 131 -6.67 0.63 12.89
CA VAL A 131 -6.17 -0.75 12.67
C VAL A 131 -7.23 -1.78 13.07
N SER A 132 -7.85 -1.61 14.24
CA SER A 132 -8.91 -2.50 14.73
C SER A 132 -10.14 -2.51 13.80
N THR A 133 -10.54 -1.37 13.25
CA THR A 133 -11.64 -1.27 12.28
C THR A 133 -11.33 -2.06 11.01
N TYR A 134 -10.11 -1.94 10.47
CA TYR A 134 -9.68 -2.70 9.30
C TYR A 134 -9.60 -4.19 9.60
N GLU A 135 -8.96 -4.61 10.69
CA GLU A 135 -8.81 -6.04 11.03
C GLU A 135 -10.12 -6.75 11.36
N ARG A 136 -11.17 -6.01 11.68
CA ARG A 136 -12.53 -6.53 11.87
C ARG A 136 -13.35 -6.53 10.56
N GLY A 137 -12.80 -6.02 9.47
CA GLY A 137 -13.49 -5.95 8.19
C GLY A 137 -14.63 -4.93 8.14
N ILE A 138 -14.63 -3.94 9.04
CA ILE A 138 -15.68 -2.90 9.06
C ILE A 138 -15.53 -1.95 7.87
N SER A 139 -14.30 -1.66 7.48
CA SER A 139 -14.00 -0.86 6.30
C SER A 139 -12.68 -1.31 5.65
N ALA A 140 -12.51 -1.01 4.37
CA ALA A 140 -11.25 -1.21 3.66
C ALA A 140 -10.38 0.06 3.77
N PRO A 141 -9.05 -0.08 3.76
CA PRO A 141 -8.16 1.07 3.71
C PRO A 141 -8.32 1.80 2.37
N GLU A 142 -8.55 3.11 2.43
CA GLU A 142 -8.46 3.99 1.26
C GLU A 142 -7.05 4.03 0.72
N ILE A 143 -6.90 4.48 -0.53
CA ILE A 143 -5.63 4.39 -1.24
C ILE A 143 -4.44 5.00 -0.49
N LYS A 144 -4.59 6.20 0.10
CA LYS A 144 -3.51 6.85 0.87
C LYS A 144 -3.07 5.99 2.06
N THR A 145 -4.03 5.37 2.75
CA THR A 145 -3.77 4.48 3.88
C THR A 145 -3.16 3.16 3.40
N ALA A 146 -3.67 2.57 2.32
CA ALA A 146 -3.12 1.35 1.74
C ALA A 146 -1.67 1.54 1.27
N LEU A 147 -1.31 2.72 0.77
CA LEU A 147 0.08 3.07 0.44
C LEU A 147 0.98 3.14 1.67
N LYS A 148 0.49 3.67 2.81
CA LYS A 148 1.23 3.62 4.08
C LYS A 148 1.45 2.18 4.53
N ILE A 149 0.41 1.36 4.48
CA ILE A 149 0.47 -0.08 4.81
C ILE A 149 1.47 -0.77 3.88
N LYS A 150 1.41 -0.55 2.57
CA LYS A 150 2.36 -1.09 1.59
C LYS A 150 3.81 -0.78 1.95
N ARG A 151 4.11 0.47 2.28
CA ARG A 151 5.48 0.91 2.63
C ARG A 151 5.97 0.23 3.90
N ALA A 152 5.13 0.12 4.93
CA ALA A 152 5.47 -0.56 6.16
C ALA A 152 5.71 -2.08 5.92
N LEU A 153 4.73 -2.76 5.31
CA LEU A 153 4.76 -4.22 5.16
C LEU A 153 5.73 -4.71 4.07
N GLY A 154 6.17 -3.82 3.17
CA GLY A 154 6.91 -4.21 1.96
C GLY A 154 6.10 -5.13 1.04
N LYS A 155 4.76 -5.04 1.11
CA LYS A 155 3.83 -5.86 0.35
C LYS A 155 3.16 -5.02 -0.75
N PRO A 156 2.93 -5.59 -1.96
CA PRO A 156 2.26 -4.90 -3.05
C PRO A 156 0.82 -4.46 -2.69
N LEU A 157 0.30 -3.43 -3.36
CA LEU A 157 -1.08 -2.99 -3.17
C LEU A 157 -2.06 -4.10 -3.55
N ASP A 158 -1.79 -4.84 -4.62
CA ASP A 158 -2.64 -5.95 -5.03
C ASP A 158 -2.68 -7.07 -3.98
N TRP A 159 -1.60 -7.27 -3.21
CA TRP A 159 -1.59 -8.17 -2.06
C TRP A 159 -2.52 -7.68 -0.93
N ILE A 160 -2.49 -6.39 -0.62
CA ILE A 160 -3.33 -5.79 0.41
C ILE A 160 -4.81 -5.98 0.04
N TYR A 161 -5.20 -5.53 -1.16
CA TYR A 161 -6.60 -5.51 -1.58
C TYR A 161 -7.15 -6.89 -1.99
N PHE A 162 -6.33 -7.77 -2.57
CA PHE A 162 -6.81 -9.01 -3.22
C PHE A 162 -6.03 -10.27 -2.85
N GLY A 163 -4.94 -10.14 -2.07
CA GLY A 163 -4.08 -11.26 -1.70
C GLY A 163 -3.15 -11.73 -2.82
N ASP A 164 -3.04 -11.00 -3.92
CA ASP A 164 -2.21 -11.40 -5.05
C ASP A 164 -0.73 -11.25 -4.71
N GLU A 165 0.05 -12.30 -4.94
CA GLU A 165 1.51 -12.24 -4.82
C GLU A 165 2.18 -12.12 -6.19
N PRO A 166 3.17 -11.23 -6.34
CA PRO A 166 3.93 -11.13 -7.57
C PRO A 166 4.76 -12.40 -7.77
N ILE A 167 4.79 -12.89 -9.00
CA ILE A 167 5.67 -13.96 -9.43
C ILE A 167 7.09 -13.41 -9.45
N ILE A 168 7.89 -13.78 -8.45
CA ILE A 168 9.32 -13.47 -8.41
C ILE A 168 10.07 -14.57 -9.20
N PRO A 169 10.63 -14.27 -10.38
CA PRO A 169 11.38 -15.24 -11.17
C PRO A 169 12.55 -15.80 -10.35
N LYS A 170 12.86 -17.10 -10.50
CA LYS A 170 13.92 -17.77 -9.72
C LYS A 170 15.25 -17.03 -9.73
N LYS A 171 15.63 -16.44 -10.87
CA LYS A 171 16.85 -15.62 -11.03
C LYS A 171 16.96 -14.42 -10.08
N ASN A 172 15.83 -13.87 -9.63
CA ASN A 172 15.78 -12.69 -8.75
C ASN A 172 15.60 -13.05 -7.25
N ARG A 173 15.40 -14.34 -6.91
CA ARG A 173 15.13 -14.77 -5.53
C ARG A 173 16.33 -14.60 -4.59
N LEU A 174 17.55 -14.68 -5.12
CA LEU A 174 18.79 -14.51 -4.35
C LEU A 174 18.94 -13.05 -3.87
N GLN A 175 18.69 -12.07 -4.75
CA GLN A 175 18.75 -10.65 -4.40
C GLN A 175 17.66 -10.27 -3.39
N ALA A 176 16.43 -10.78 -3.53
CA ALA A 176 15.33 -10.50 -2.62
C ALA A 176 15.56 -11.07 -1.19
N LYS A 177 16.23 -12.23 -1.06
CA LYS A 177 16.63 -12.78 0.25
C LYS A 177 17.69 -11.91 0.93
N GLN A 178 18.65 -11.41 0.16
CA GLN A 178 19.72 -10.54 0.67
C GLN A 178 19.19 -9.20 1.15
N ILE A 179 18.27 -8.57 0.40
CA ILE A 179 17.62 -7.30 0.79
C ILE A 179 16.82 -7.45 2.08
N LYS A 180 16.00 -8.51 2.22
CA LYS A 180 15.27 -8.80 3.46
C LYS A 180 16.20 -9.01 4.64
N SER A 181 17.29 -9.77 4.47
CA SER A 181 18.28 -9.99 5.53
C SER A 181 18.99 -8.70 5.96
N ASN A 182 19.19 -7.77 5.03
CA ASN A 182 19.85 -6.49 5.30
C ASN A 182 18.90 -5.49 5.98
N GLN A 183 17.61 -5.47 5.60
CA GLN A 183 16.59 -4.63 6.25
C GLN A 183 16.29 -5.09 7.69
N ILE A 184 16.25 -6.41 7.94
CA ILE A 184 16.08 -6.96 9.29
C ILE A 184 17.26 -6.55 10.18
N LYS A 185 18.50 -6.65 9.68
CA LYS A 185 19.70 -6.23 10.40
C LYS A 185 19.70 -4.72 10.68
N SER A 186 19.35 -3.88 9.71
CA SER A 186 19.30 -2.42 9.93
C SER A 186 18.24 -2.00 10.94
N ASN A 187 17.11 -2.71 11.01
CA ASN A 187 16.04 -2.42 11.97
C ASN A 187 16.41 -2.87 13.40
N GLN A 188 17.10 -4.00 13.55
CA GLN A 188 17.62 -4.47 14.86
C GLN A 188 18.75 -3.59 15.40
N ILE A 189 19.62 -3.04 14.53
CA ILE A 189 20.67 -2.12 14.96
C ILE A 189 20.07 -0.81 15.47
N LYS A 190 19.02 -0.29 14.81
CA LYS A 190 18.34 0.95 15.22
C LYS A 190 17.56 0.80 16.54
N SER A 191 16.96 -0.37 16.82
CA SER A 191 16.30 -0.64 18.10
C SER A 191 17.28 -0.79 19.27
N ASN A 192 18.51 -1.24 19.00
CA ASN A 192 19.53 -1.44 20.05
C ASN A 192 20.32 -0.16 20.39
N GLN A 193 20.28 0.87 19.55
CA GLN A 193 20.97 2.15 19.80
C GLN A 193 20.11 3.18 20.55
N SER A 194 18.83 2.92 20.79
CA SER A 194 17.91 3.84 21.50
C SER A 194 17.81 3.61 23.02
N SER A 195 18.76 2.91 23.64
CA SER A 195 18.86 2.83 25.10
C SER A 195 20.30 3.01 25.58
N PRO A 196 20.70 4.21 26.04
CA PRO A 196 21.82 4.35 26.95
C PRO A 196 21.32 4.23 28.39
N GLU A 197 21.87 3.24 29.07
CA GLU A 197 21.89 3.09 30.51
C GLU A 197 22.19 4.41 31.23
N SER A 198 21.39 4.75 32.24
CA SER A 198 21.88 5.46 33.43
C SER A 198 21.22 4.91 34.69
N LYS A 199 21.45 3.62 34.96
CA LYS A 199 21.47 3.09 36.32
C LYS A 199 22.93 2.86 36.72
N LYS A 200 23.50 3.78 37.50
CA LYS A 200 24.40 3.55 38.64
C LYS A 200 25.08 4.87 39.04
N LYS A 201 24.72 5.41 40.21
CA LYS A 201 25.45 5.14 41.46
C LYS A 201 24.69 5.72 42.66
N SER A 202 24.24 4.80 43.52
CA SER A 202 24.07 5.03 44.95
C SER A 202 25.46 5.06 45.59
N ARG A 203 25.76 6.07 46.42
CA ARG A 203 26.36 5.97 47.77
C ARG A 203 27.01 7.29 48.22
N LEU A 204 26.80 7.56 49.51
CA LEU A 204 27.30 8.61 50.41
C LEU A 204 26.52 9.92 50.36
#